data_AF-A0A384KVU9-F1
#
_entry.id   AF-A0A384KVU9-F1
#
_cell.length_a   1.000
_cell.length_b   1.000
_cell.length_c   1.000
_cell.angle_alpha   90.00
_cell.angle_beta   90.00
_cell.angle_gamma   90.00
#
_symmetry.space_group_name_H-M   'P 1'
#
loop_
_entity.id
_entity.type
_entity.pdbx_description
1 polymer ?
#
loop_
_entity_poly.entity_id
_entity_poly.type
_entity_poly.pdbx_seq_one_letter_code
_entity_poly.pdbx_strand_id
1 'polypeptide(L)'
;MQLLSDLREDTRYTVAVTVRNVGTTAFDGQFVYRLNGTAVATQSRNIPSGQQRTISFEIAYADIERAAQPLSTRTSTQSLTVGNASLASEDVTVHGRIADTDRRTESPTPRQAANFTDDSEEDPEASRATCERGFFSRCGEKLLTR
;
A
#
# COMPACT_ATOMS: atom_id res chain seq x y z
N MET A 1 22.66 -0.77 -16.15
CA MET A 1 21.56 -0.68 -15.17
C MET A 1 20.32 -1.22 -15.86
N GLN A 2 19.55 -2.12 -15.23
CA GLN A 2 18.44 -2.77 -15.92
C GLN A 2 17.18 -2.65 -15.07
N LEU A 3 16.38 -1.66 -15.43
CA LEU A 3 15.01 -1.49 -14.96
C LEU A 3 14.06 -2.19 -15.95
N LEU A 4 12.92 -2.64 -15.47
CA LEU A 4 11.98 -3.45 -16.25
C LEU A 4 11.02 -2.55 -17.02
N SER A 5 10.76 -2.86 -18.29
CA SER A 5 9.86 -2.05 -19.12
C SER A 5 8.38 -2.47 -19.02
N ASP A 6 8.13 -3.71 -18.58
CA ASP A 6 6.80 -4.35 -18.58
C ASP A 6 6.65 -5.25 -17.34
N LEU A 7 5.57 -5.04 -16.57
CA LEU A 7 5.22 -5.78 -15.35
C LEU A 7 3.82 -6.40 -15.51
N ARG A 8 3.73 -7.72 -15.37
CA ARG A 8 2.57 -8.58 -15.58
C ARG A 8 2.33 -9.45 -14.36
N GLU A 9 1.08 -9.90 -14.24
CA GLU A 9 0.72 -10.91 -13.26
C GLU A 9 1.53 -12.21 -13.44
N ASP A 10 1.68 -12.95 -12.35
CA ASP A 10 2.38 -14.25 -12.25
C ASP A 10 3.89 -14.26 -12.52
N THR A 11 4.50 -13.10 -12.73
CA THR A 11 5.95 -13.00 -12.94
C THR A 11 6.65 -12.43 -11.70
N ARG A 12 7.76 -13.06 -11.31
CA ARG A 12 8.70 -12.48 -10.35
C ARG A 12 9.73 -11.66 -11.08
N TYR A 13 9.97 -10.47 -10.55
CA TYR A 13 10.80 -9.48 -11.19
C TYR A 13 12.05 -9.21 -10.37
N THR A 14 13.20 -9.14 -11.03
CA THR A 14 14.45 -8.74 -10.39
C THR A 14 14.90 -7.40 -10.95
N VAL A 15 14.90 -6.38 -10.12
CA VAL A 15 15.48 -5.06 -10.45
C VAL A 15 16.85 -4.95 -9.83
N ALA A 16 17.88 -4.71 -10.64
CA ALA A 16 19.25 -4.65 -10.18
C ALA A 16 19.95 -3.34 -10.58
N VAL A 17 20.58 -2.70 -9.60
CA VAL A 17 21.35 -1.46 -9.78
C VAL A 17 22.71 -1.57 -9.10
N THR A 18 23.78 -1.28 -9.84
CA THR A 18 25.12 -1.17 -9.30
C THR A 18 25.34 0.23 -8.77
N VAL A 19 25.65 0.34 -7.47
CA VAL A 19 25.89 1.60 -6.78
C VAL A 19 27.34 1.62 -6.31
N ARG A 20 28.04 2.72 -6.60
CA ARG A 20 29.39 2.98 -6.11
C ARG A 20 29.38 4.04 -5.03
N ASN A 21 29.98 3.74 -3.88
CA ASN A 21 30.22 4.73 -2.85
C ASN A 21 31.46 5.55 -3.23
N VAL A 22 31.24 6.81 -3.63
CA VAL A 22 32.28 7.78 -4.00
C VAL A 22 32.72 8.65 -2.82
N GLY A 23 32.10 8.49 -1.66
CA GLY A 23 32.47 9.20 -0.44
C GLY A 23 33.72 8.61 0.22
N THR A 24 34.18 9.26 1.28
CA THR A 24 35.35 8.85 2.05
C THR A 24 35.01 7.89 3.19
N THR A 25 33.73 7.78 3.56
CA THR A 25 33.23 6.92 4.64
C THR A 25 32.37 5.77 4.09
N ALA A 26 32.21 4.69 4.86
CA ALA A 26 31.25 3.65 4.53
C ALA A 26 29.83 4.22 4.51
N PHE A 27 29.04 3.80 3.54
CA PHE A 27 27.61 4.09 3.46
C PHE A 27 26.85 2.92 4.05
N ASP A 28 25.94 3.19 4.98
CA ASP A 28 24.93 2.23 5.43
C ASP A 28 23.56 2.88 5.30
N GLY A 29 22.67 2.25 4.56
CA GLY A 29 21.36 2.85 4.31
C GLY A 29 20.40 1.97 3.54
N GLN A 30 19.20 2.52 3.40
CA GLN A 30 18.08 1.86 2.74
C GLN A 30 17.95 2.34 1.30
N PHE A 31 17.85 1.36 0.41
CA PHE A 31 17.50 1.53 -0.97
C PHE A 31 16.02 1.18 -1.12
N VAL A 32 15.25 2.06 -1.76
CA VAL A 32 13.80 1.92 -1.89
C VAL A 32 13.44 1.92 -3.36
N TYR A 33 12.85 0.82 -3.82
CA TYR A 33 12.22 0.75 -5.12
C TYR A 33 10.79 1.28 -5.03
N ARG A 34 10.48 2.24 -5.89
CA ARG A 34 9.21 2.95 -5.93
C ARG A 34 8.55 2.80 -7.29
N LEU A 35 7.22 2.81 -7.27
CA LEU A 35 6.38 2.76 -8.44
C LEU A 35 5.31 3.84 -8.30
N ASN A 36 5.31 4.78 -9.25
CA ASN A 36 4.52 6.02 -9.18
C ASN A 36 4.70 6.75 -7.83
N GLY A 37 5.93 6.84 -7.35
CA GLY A 37 6.28 7.45 -6.06
C GLY A 37 6.02 6.58 -4.81
N THR A 38 5.29 5.46 -4.94
CA THR A 38 4.95 4.59 -3.81
C THR A 38 5.99 3.50 -3.61
N ALA A 39 6.43 3.28 -2.37
CA ALA A 39 7.42 2.25 -2.05
C ALA A 39 6.84 0.84 -2.22
N VAL A 40 7.47 0.03 -3.06
CA VAL A 40 7.09 -1.37 -3.31
C VAL A 40 8.05 -2.32 -2.59
N ALA A 41 9.35 -2.04 -2.62
CA ALA A 41 10.36 -2.86 -1.97
C ALA A 41 11.46 -2.00 -1.33
N THR A 42 12.05 -2.50 -0.25
CA THR A 42 13.13 -1.83 0.48
C THR A 42 14.23 -2.81 0.84
N GLN A 43 15.49 -2.41 0.67
CA GLN A 43 16.65 -3.22 0.99
C GLN A 43 17.73 -2.38 1.69
N SER A 44 18.22 -2.85 2.84
CA SER A 44 19.35 -2.23 3.53
C SER A 44 20.66 -2.85 3.07
N ARG A 45 21.65 -1.99 2.77
CA ARG A 45 23.00 -2.42 2.37
C ARG A 45 24.08 -1.49 2.89
N ASN A 46 25.17 -2.10 3.32
CA ASN A 46 26.42 -1.42 3.59
C ASN A 46 27.32 -1.44 2.33
N ILE A 47 27.84 -0.27 1.96
CA ILE A 47 28.78 -0.09 0.85
C ILE A 47 30.01 0.65 1.40
N PRO A 48 31.15 -0.05 1.58
CA PRO A 48 32.39 0.59 2.02
C PRO A 48 32.85 1.71 1.09
N SER A 49 33.62 2.64 1.64
CA SER A 49 34.24 3.74 0.89
C SER A 49 35.00 3.23 -0.34
N GLY A 50 34.76 3.86 -1.50
CA GLY A 50 35.38 3.52 -2.79
C GLY A 50 34.88 2.24 -3.47
N GLN A 51 34.09 1.40 -2.78
CA GLN A 51 33.57 0.14 -3.33
C GLN A 51 32.27 0.32 -4.11
N GLN A 52 31.99 -0.65 -4.98
CA GLN A 52 30.71 -0.79 -5.66
C GLN A 52 29.99 -2.06 -5.22
N ARG A 53 28.68 -2.01 -5.16
CA ARG A 53 27.82 -3.15 -4.83
C ARG A 53 26.59 -3.15 -5.74
N THR A 54 26.14 -4.33 -6.13
CA THR A 54 24.87 -4.51 -6.83
C THR A 54 23.76 -4.70 -5.80
N ILE A 55 22.75 -3.85 -5.90
CA ILE A 55 21.52 -3.90 -5.10
C ILE A 55 20.48 -4.57 -5.98
N SER A 56 19.89 -5.66 -5.50
CA SER A 56 18.91 -6.45 -6.23
C SER A 56 17.63 -6.57 -5.42
N PHE A 57 16.52 -6.17 -6.03
CA PHE A 57 15.18 -6.28 -5.48
C PHE A 57 14.45 -7.40 -6.18
N GLU A 58 13.98 -8.37 -5.42
CA GLU A 58 12.98 -9.32 -5.89
C GLU A 58 11.60 -8.71 -5.59
N ILE A 59 10.84 -8.47 -6.64
CA ILE A 59 9.53 -7.83 -6.57
C ILE A 59 8.48 -8.87 -6.94
N ALA A 60 7.60 -9.18 -5.99
CA ALA A 60 6.40 -9.94 -6.26
C ALA A 60 5.31 -9.02 -6.79
N TYR A 61 4.52 -9.48 -7.75
CA TYR A 61 3.41 -8.71 -8.30
C TYR A 61 2.39 -8.29 -7.23
N ALA A 62 2.17 -9.13 -6.21
CA ALA A 62 1.31 -8.82 -5.06
C ALA A 62 1.77 -7.57 -4.26
N ASP A 63 3.08 -7.30 -4.22
CA ASP A 63 3.61 -6.09 -3.56
C ASP A 63 3.30 -4.84 -4.39
N ILE A 64 3.30 -4.96 -5.72
CA ILE A 64 2.91 -3.90 -6.65
C ILE A 64 1.40 -3.62 -6.50
N GLU A 65 0.56 -4.65 -6.50
CA GLU A 65 -0.89 -4.52 -6.30
C GLU A 65 -1.20 -3.80 -4.99
N ARG A 66 -0.56 -4.22 -3.90
CA ARG A 66 -0.75 -3.62 -2.58
C ARG A 66 -0.34 -2.14 -2.52
N ALA A 67 0.75 -1.78 -3.22
CA ALA A 67 1.26 -0.42 -3.25
C ALA A 67 0.44 0.51 -4.17
N ALA A 68 -0.14 0.01 -5.26
CA ALA A 68 -0.67 0.84 -6.32
C ALA A 68 -2.20 0.75 -6.52
N GLN A 69 -2.93 0.17 -5.55
CA GLN A 69 -4.38 -0.10 -5.61
C GLN A 69 -5.23 1.04 -6.21
N PRO A 70 -6.22 0.73 -7.09
CA PRO A 70 -6.31 -0.42 -7.99
C PRO A 70 -5.44 -0.24 -9.25
N LEU A 71 -4.85 -1.33 -9.73
CA LEU A 71 -4.05 -1.34 -10.97
C LEU A 71 -4.97 -1.45 -12.19
N SER A 72 -5.11 -0.36 -12.94
CA SER A 72 -5.46 -0.44 -14.37
C SER A 72 -4.18 -0.52 -15.19
N THR A 73 -4.21 -1.15 -16.36
CA THR A 73 -3.05 -1.16 -17.27
C THR A 73 -2.64 0.27 -17.60
N ARG A 74 -1.47 0.69 -17.10
CA ARG A 74 -0.99 2.06 -17.27
C ARG A 74 0.52 2.13 -17.24
N THR A 75 1.07 3.09 -17.97
CA THR A 75 2.46 3.51 -17.82
C THR A 75 2.61 4.24 -16.50
N SER A 76 3.60 3.82 -15.71
CA SER A 76 3.95 4.39 -14.41
C SER A 76 5.44 4.67 -14.38
N THR A 77 5.86 5.66 -13.60
CA THR A 77 7.29 5.91 -13.40
C THR A 77 7.80 5.02 -12.27
N GLN A 78 8.82 4.20 -12.55
CA GLN A 78 9.57 3.49 -11.53
C GLN A 78 10.81 4.29 -11.14
N SER A 79 11.18 4.24 -9.87
CA SER A 79 12.41 4.86 -9.42
C SER A 79 13.09 4.05 -8.32
N LEU A 80 14.41 4.09 -8.30
CA LEU A 80 15.22 3.59 -7.21
C LEU A 80 15.82 4.77 -6.45
N THR A 81 15.57 4.83 -5.16
CA THR A 81 15.99 5.95 -4.30
C THR A 81 16.87 5.48 -3.15
N VAL A 82 17.76 6.35 -2.70
CA VAL A 82 18.57 6.17 -1.49
C VAL A 82 18.57 7.47 -0.69
N GLY A 83 18.05 7.44 0.53
CA GLY A 83 17.73 8.67 1.26
C GLY A 83 16.86 9.60 0.42
N ASN A 84 17.36 10.80 0.12
CA ASN A 84 16.67 11.80 -0.71
C ASN A 84 17.12 11.80 -2.17
N ALA A 85 18.07 10.93 -2.56
CA ALA A 85 18.62 10.89 -3.91
C ALA A 85 17.89 9.85 -4.78
N SER A 86 17.65 10.20 -6.04
CA SER A 86 17.22 9.26 -7.06
C SER A 86 18.45 8.67 -7.76
N LEU A 87 18.57 7.34 -7.76
CA LEU A 87 19.64 6.61 -8.43
C LEU A 87 19.27 6.27 -9.88
N ALA A 88 17.98 6.02 -10.11
CA ALA A 88 17.45 5.63 -11.41
C ALA A 88 15.96 5.98 -11.47
N SER A 89 15.49 6.41 -12.63
CA SER A 89 14.08 6.67 -12.89
C SER A 89 13.78 6.39 -14.35
N GLU A 90 12.79 5.54 -14.61
CA GLU A 90 12.38 5.14 -15.96
C GLU A 90 10.87 4.91 -15.99
N ASP A 91 10.29 4.87 -17.18
CA ASP A 91 8.90 4.47 -17.35
C ASP A 91 8.75 2.94 -17.40
N VAL A 92 7.64 2.45 -16.88
CA VAL A 92 7.28 1.02 -16.87
C VAL A 92 5.80 0.84 -17.12
N THR A 93 5.43 -0.10 -17.97
CA THR A 93 4.03 -0.48 -18.15
C THR A 93 3.64 -1.52 -17.11
N VAL A 94 2.71 -1.18 -16.23
CA VAL A 94 2.14 -2.12 -15.26
C VAL A 94 0.81 -2.59 -15.83
N HIS A 95 0.72 -3.87 -16.18
CA HIS A 95 -0.52 -4.51 -16.58
C HIS A 95 -1.29 -4.86 -15.33
N GLY A 96 -2.42 -4.20 -15.09
CA GLY A 96 -3.33 -4.51 -14.00
C GLY A 96 -4.43 -5.45 -14.48
N ARG A 97 -5.08 -6.17 -13.56
CA ARG A 97 -6.37 -6.78 -13.90
C ARG A 97 -7.35 -5.64 -14.18
N ILE A 98 -7.93 -5.62 -15.36
CA ILE A 98 -9.20 -4.96 -15.53
C ILE A 98 -10.12 -5.70 -14.57
N ALA A 99 -10.40 -5.11 -13.41
CA ALA A 99 -11.53 -5.57 -12.63
C ALA A 99 -12.70 -5.39 -13.58
N ASP A 100 -13.28 -6.49 -14.05
CA ASP A 100 -14.66 -6.48 -14.51
C ASP A 100 -15.47 -5.98 -13.32
N THR A 101 -15.60 -4.66 -13.21
CA THR A 101 -16.71 -4.01 -12.52
C THR A 101 -17.97 -4.22 -13.35
N ASP A 102 -18.23 -5.46 -13.78
CA ASP A 102 -19.57 -5.94 -13.99
C ASP A 102 -20.20 -6.11 -12.61
N ARG A 103 -20.65 -4.97 -12.10
CA ARG A 103 -22.02 -4.74 -11.63
C ARG A 103 -22.86 -6.01 -11.37
N ARG A 104 -22.42 -6.92 -10.51
CA ARG A 104 -23.36 -7.61 -9.62
C ARG A 104 -23.57 -6.72 -8.41
N THR A 105 -24.50 -5.80 -8.59
CA THR A 105 -25.41 -5.44 -7.50
C THR A 105 -26.15 -6.72 -7.10
N GLU A 106 -25.49 -7.61 -6.35
CA GLU A 106 -26.24 -8.46 -5.44
C GLU A 106 -26.74 -7.50 -4.36
N SER A 107 -27.97 -6.99 -4.56
CA SER A 107 -28.75 -6.41 -3.48
C SER A 107 -28.60 -7.36 -2.29
N PRO A 108 -28.11 -6.91 -1.13
CA PRO A 108 -28.10 -7.75 0.04
C PRO A 108 -29.56 -8.13 0.30
N THR A 109 -29.92 -9.40 0.11
CA THR A 109 -31.20 -9.93 0.57
C THR A 109 -31.31 -9.55 2.03
N PRO A 110 -32.33 -8.76 2.44
CA PRO A 110 -32.47 -8.37 3.83
C PRO A 110 -32.60 -9.66 4.63
N ARG A 111 -31.63 -9.90 5.52
CA ARG A 111 -31.68 -11.00 6.48
C ARG A 111 -32.92 -10.73 7.32
N GLN A 112 -33.91 -11.64 7.29
CA GLN A 112 -35.09 -11.52 8.13
C GLN A 112 -34.64 -11.31 9.58
N ALA A 113 -35.08 -10.19 10.16
CA ALA A 113 -34.89 -9.94 11.58
C ALA A 113 -35.63 -11.05 12.34
N ALA A 114 -34.94 -11.67 13.31
CA ALA A 114 -35.61 -12.55 14.24
C ALA A 114 -36.65 -11.72 15.00
N ASN A 115 -37.91 -12.15 14.96
CA ASN A 115 -38.97 -11.59 15.78
C ASN A 115 -38.69 -12.01 17.23
N PHE A 116 -38.02 -11.13 17.98
CA PHE A 116 -38.02 -11.21 19.43
C PHE A 116 -39.28 -10.51 19.92
N THR A 117 -40.20 -11.30 20.47
CA THR A 117 -41.35 -10.80 21.22
C THR A 117 -40.80 -10.21 22.53
N ASP A 118 -40.77 -8.89 22.63
CA ASP A 118 -40.41 -8.18 23.86
C ASP A 118 -41.71 -7.94 24.63
N ASP A 119 -41.91 -8.78 25.65
CA ASP A 119 -42.88 -8.59 26.71
C ASP A 119 -42.19 -7.75 27.79
N SER A 120 -42.84 -6.69 28.28
CA SER A 120 -42.67 -6.02 29.59
C SER A 120 -42.40 -4.51 29.53
N GLU A 121 -43.42 -3.78 30.01
CA GLU A 121 -43.44 -2.72 31.03
C GLU A 121 -42.48 -1.50 30.96
N GLU A 122 -43.09 -0.37 31.31
CA GLU A 122 -42.69 1.02 31.09
C GLU A 122 -41.62 1.57 32.07
N ASP A 123 -40.77 2.46 31.53
CA ASP A 123 -40.00 3.59 32.14
C ASP A 123 -38.84 3.32 33.15
N PRO A 124 -37.90 4.28 33.40
CA PRO A 124 -37.53 5.50 32.67
C PRO A 124 -35.99 5.71 32.42
N GLU A 125 -35.69 6.67 31.55
CA GLU A 125 -34.43 7.42 31.38
C GLU A 125 -33.06 6.72 31.58
N ALA A 126 -32.40 6.41 30.47
CA ALA A 126 -30.96 6.58 30.35
C ALA A 126 -30.61 6.82 28.87
N SER A 127 -30.10 8.02 28.59
CA SER A 127 -29.71 8.50 27.27
C SER A 127 -28.80 7.50 26.54
N ARG A 128 -29.36 6.73 25.60
CA ARG A 128 -28.60 5.86 24.71
C ARG A 128 -28.07 6.71 23.55
N ALA A 129 -26.82 7.13 23.67
CA ALA A 129 -26.07 7.72 22.56
C ALA A 129 -26.11 6.79 21.35
N THR A 130 -26.63 7.29 20.24
CA THR A 130 -26.66 6.64 18.92
C THR A 130 -25.24 6.53 18.40
N CYS A 131 -24.55 5.42 18.69
CA CYS A 131 -23.33 5.05 17.98
C CYS A 131 -23.68 4.25 16.74
N GLU A 132 -24.00 4.94 15.65
CA GLU A 132 -23.98 4.35 14.32
C GLU A 132 -22.52 4.07 13.91
N ARG A 133 -22.24 2.86 13.41
CA ARG A 133 -20.90 2.47 12.94
C ARG A 133 -20.60 3.16 11.60
N GLY A 134 -20.04 4.36 11.68
CA GLY A 134 -19.39 5.08 10.58
C GLY A 134 -17.92 5.35 10.90
N PHE A 135 -17.09 5.47 9.85
CA PHE A 135 -15.63 5.68 9.88
C PHE A 135 -15.13 6.54 11.07
N PHE A 136 -14.18 5.98 11.82
CA PHE A 136 -13.42 6.54 12.95
C PHE A 136 -14.06 7.72 13.72
N SER A 137 -14.98 7.41 14.63
CA SER A 137 -15.29 8.32 15.74
C SER A 137 -14.78 7.72 17.05
N ARG A 138 -13.96 8.47 17.79
CA ARG A 138 -13.45 8.06 19.11
C ARG A 138 -14.61 8.05 20.09
N CYS A 139 -14.94 6.89 20.65
CA CYS A 139 -15.86 6.82 21.78
C CYS A 139 -15.17 7.33 23.04
N GLY A 140 -15.68 8.43 23.62
CA GLY A 140 -15.33 8.86 24.97
C GLY A 140 -14.76 10.27 25.07
N GLU A 141 -15.60 11.28 24.85
CA GLU A 141 -15.42 12.58 25.52
C GLU A 141 -16.72 12.93 26.25
N LYS A 142 -16.65 12.95 27.58
CA LYS A 142 -17.68 13.51 28.45
C LYS A 142 -17.63 15.03 28.30
N LEU A 143 -18.59 15.61 27.60
CA LEU A 143 -18.88 17.04 27.72
C LEU A 143 -19.72 17.26 28.99
N LEU A 144 -19.06 17.82 30.01
CA LEU A 144 -19.67 18.35 31.22
C LEU A 144 -20.61 19.51 30.84
N THR A 145 -21.85 19.39 31.31
CA THR A 145 -22.93 20.38 31.20
C THR A 145 -22.60 21.68 31.94
N ARG A 146 -23.07 22.80 31.41
CA ARG A 146 -23.54 23.92 32.23
C ARG A 146 -24.73 24.59 31.58
#